data_AF-A0A1E3YPA7-F1
#
_entry.id   AF-A0A1E3YPA7-F1
#
_cell.length_a   1.000
_cell.length_b   1.000
_cell.length_c   1.000
_cell.angle_alpha   90.00
_cell.angle_beta   90.00
_cell.angle_gamma   90.00
#
_symmetry.space_group_name_H-M   'P 1'
#
loop_
_entity.id
_entity.type
_entity.pdbx_description
1 polymer ?
#
loop_
_entity_poly.entity_id
_entity_poly.type
_entity_poly.pdbx_seq_one_letter_code
_entity_poly.pdbx_strand_id
1 'polypeptide(L)'
;MTLKTLGLVAGCVLLAFATGWCTGRSGRADLAVALNDTSNRADVAEMRAALLDAQLALAGANFGDARRAIQRAQVVGGQLQVRLREAGLADRAGAVQTVLTRLAEADRLSGALDGTAAEAAADALGALESSVPVATR
;
A
#
# COMPACT_ATOMS: atom_id res chain seq x y z
N MET A 1 35.52 41.28 27.28
CA MET A 1 35.38 40.29 26.19
C MET A 1 34.96 41.02 24.93
N THR A 2 35.70 40.86 23.83
CA THR A 2 35.53 41.67 22.62
C THR A 2 34.28 41.23 21.86
N LEU A 3 33.53 42.20 21.32
CA LEU A 3 32.27 42.00 20.58
C LEU A 3 32.36 40.89 19.50
N LYS A 4 33.57 40.68 18.95
CA LYS A 4 33.92 39.64 17.98
C LYS A 4 33.78 38.20 18.53
N THR A 5 34.13 37.93 19.79
CA THR A 5 33.99 36.58 20.37
C THR A 5 32.53 36.24 20.65
N LEU A 6 31.72 37.23 21.03
CA LEU A 6 30.27 37.08 21.23
C LEU A 6 29.54 36.76 19.92
N GLY A 7 29.91 37.44 18.82
CA GLY A 7 29.34 37.16 17.49
C GLY A 7 29.69 35.76 16.97
N LEU A 8 30.92 35.28 17.23
CA LEU A 8 31.35 33.96 16.80
C LEU A 8 30.65 32.84 17.58
N VAL A 9 30.49 33.01 18.89
CA VAL A 9 29.74 32.05 19.73
C VAL A 9 28.27 32.01 19.32
N ALA A 10 27.63 33.15 19.09
CA ALA A 10 26.24 33.20 18.61
C ALA A 10 26.07 32.52 17.23
N GLY A 11 27.02 32.70 16.32
CA GLY A 11 27.02 32.03 15.02
C GLY A 11 27.16 30.51 15.12
N CYS A 12 28.04 30.01 15.99
CA CYS A 12 28.19 28.57 16.23
C CYS A 12 26.94 27.93 16.85
N VAL A 13 26.26 28.62 17.77
CA VAL A 13 25.00 28.13 18.36
C VAL A 13 23.89 28.06 17.32
N LEU A 14 23.75 29.08 16.48
CA LEU A 14 22.77 29.07 15.38
C LEU A 14 23.06 27.96 14.36
N LEU A 15 24.32 27.73 14.01
CA LEU A 15 24.71 26.62 13.13
C LEU A 15 24.41 25.26 13.75
N ALA A 16 24.70 25.05 15.04
CA ALA A 16 24.36 23.81 15.74
C ALA A 16 22.84 23.58 15.83
N PHE A 17 22.07 24.66 16.01
CA PHE A 17 20.61 24.58 16.03
C PHE A 17 20.04 24.31 14.63
N ALA A 18 20.58 24.95 13.59
CA ALA A 18 20.17 24.74 12.21
C ALA A 18 20.53 23.34 11.71
N THR A 19 21.72 22.83 12.03
CA THR A 19 22.11 21.45 11.68
C THR A 19 21.27 20.45 12.45
N GLY A 20 21.08 20.61 13.76
CA GLY A 20 20.19 19.77 14.57
C GLY A 20 18.73 19.75 14.06
N TRP A 21 18.23 20.89 13.60
CA TRP A 21 16.88 21.01 13.03
C TRP A 21 16.77 20.33 11.65
N CYS A 22 17.75 20.49 10.78
CA CYS A 22 17.81 19.83 9.48
C CYS A 22 17.92 18.30 9.63
N THR A 23 18.78 17.80 10.52
CA THR A 23 18.94 16.36 10.75
C THR A 23 17.72 15.75 11.44
N GLY A 24 17.12 16.45 12.40
CA GLY A 24 15.90 15.99 13.08
C GLY A 24 14.66 15.97 12.18
N ARG A 25 14.60 16.83 11.14
CA ARG A 25 13.56 16.81 10.11
C ARG A 25 13.82 15.73 9.06
N SER A 26 15.07 15.52 8.65
CA SER A 26 15.46 14.48 7.70
C SER A 26 15.18 13.08 8.25
N GLY A 27 15.58 12.79 9.49
CA GLY A 27 15.33 11.47 10.10
C GLY A 27 13.84 11.13 10.27
N ARG A 28 12.98 12.14 10.47
CA ARG A 28 11.52 11.95 10.50
C ARG A 28 10.92 11.70 9.12
N ALA A 29 11.44 12.35 8.08
CA ALA A 29 11.01 12.11 6.70
C ALA A 29 11.42 10.70 6.25
N ASP A 30 12.65 10.26 6.55
CA ASP A 30 13.12 8.91 6.21
C ASP A 30 12.33 7.82 6.94
N LEU A 31 12.03 8.02 8.23
CA LEU A 31 11.16 7.12 8.99
C LEU A 31 9.73 7.08 8.42
N ALA A 32 9.17 8.22 8.03
CA ALA A 32 7.84 8.28 7.42
C ALA A 32 7.79 7.55 6.08
N VAL A 33 8.83 7.67 5.25
CA VAL A 33 8.95 6.95 3.98
C VAL A 33 9.08 5.44 4.21
N ALA A 34 9.93 5.02 5.15
CA ALA A 34 10.09 3.60 5.49
C ALA A 34 8.79 2.99 6.03
N LEU A 35 8.08 3.70 6.91
CA LEU A 35 6.78 3.28 7.41
C LEU A 35 5.76 3.14 6.29
N ASN A 36 5.68 4.11 5.38
CA ASN A 36 4.74 4.07 4.26
C ASN A 36 5.04 2.90 3.31
N ASP A 37 6.31 2.60 3.03
CA ASP A 37 6.69 1.44 2.21
C ASP A 37 6.31 0.11 2.90
N THR A 38 6.54 -0.01 4.21
CA THR A 38 6.13 -1.20 4.96
C THR A 38 4.61 -1.37 5.03
N SER A 39 3.85 -0.28 5.20
CA SER A 39 2.39 -0.31 5.17
C SER A 39 1.89 -0.78 3.81
N ASN A 40 2.42 -0.22 2.71
CA ASN A 40 2.00 -0.60 1.37
C ASN A 40 2.27 -2.09 1.09
N ARG A 41 3.41 -2.63 1.56
CA ARG A 41 3.71 -4.07 1.45
C ARG A 41 2.76 -4.92 2.29
N ALA A 42 2.40 -4.46 3.48
CA ALA A 42 1.44 -5.15 4.34
C ALA A 42 0.05 -5.19 3.69
N ASP A 43 -0.43 -4.07 3.14
CA ASP A 43 -1.72 -3.99 2.44
C ASP A 43 -1.78 -4.93 1.24
N VAL A 44 -0.69 -4.98 0.46
CA VAL A 44 -0.56 -5.91 -0.67
C VAL A 44 -0.60 -7.36 -0.21
N ALA A 45 0.12 -7.69 0.88
CA ALA A 45 0.12 -9.04 1.44
C ALA A 45 -1.27 -9.42 1.96
N GLU A 46 -1.99 -8.48 2.57
CA GLU A 46 -3.36 -8.68 3.04
C GLU A 46 -4.34 -8.89 1.87
N MET A 47 -4.23 -8.09 0.80
CA MET A 47 -5.01 -8.31 -0.43
C MET A 47 -4.74 -9.70 -1.03
N ARG A 48 -3.47 -10.12 -1.09
CA ARG A 48 -3.07 -11.45 -1.57
C ARG A 48 -3.68 -12.55 -0.70
N ALA A 49 -3.61 -12.42 0.62
CA ALA A 49 -4.18 -13.39 1.55
C ALA A 49 -5.71 -13.49 1.37
N ALA A 50 -6.40 -12.35 1.27
CA ALA A 50 -7.84 -12.30 1.06
C ALA A 50 -8.27 -12.89 -0.30
N LEU A 51 -7.49 -12.69 -1.36
CA LEU A 51 -7.73 -13.30 -2.67
C LEU A 51 -7.55 -14.82 -2.65
N LEU A 52 -6.52 -15.32 -1.96
CA LEU A 52 -6.31 -16.76 -1.80
C LEU A 52 -7.43 -17.40 -0.97
N ASP A 53 -7.87 -16.73 0.10
CA ASP A 53 -9.02 -17.16 0.92
C ASP A 53 -10.31 -17.20 0.09
N ALA A 54 -10.53 -16.20 -0.78
CA ALA A 54 -11.65 -16.19 -1.71
C ALA A 54 -11.60 -17.35 -2.70
N GLN A 55 -10.42 -17.67 -3.27
CA GLN A 55 -10.26 -18.80 -4.19
C GLN A 55 -10.52 -20.14 -3.50
N LEU A 56 -10.04 -20.32 -2.27
CA LEU A 56 -10.33 -21.51 -1.47
C LEU A 56 -11.83 -21.66 -1.18
N ALA A 57 -12.50 -20.55 -0.84
CA ALA A 57 -13.95 -20.55 -0.62
C ALA A 57 -14.73 -20.86 -1.90
N LEU A 58 -14.33 -20.30 -3.05
CA LEU A 58 -14.94 -20.59 -4.35
C LEU A 58 -14.73 -22.04 -4.80
N ALA A 59 -13.55 -22.62 -4.54
CA ALA A 59 -13.28 -24.03 -4.79
C ALA A 59 -14.19 -24.95 -3.95
N GLY A 60 -14.58 -24.51 -2.76
CA GLY A 60 -15.58 -25.16 -1.91
C GLY A 60 -17.04 -24.79 -2.23
N ALA A 61 -17.31 -24.08 -3.33
CA ALA A 61 -18.62 -23.51 -3.69
C ALA A 61 -19.27 -22.64 -2.59
N ASN A 62 -18.45 -22.08 -1.69
CA ASN A 62 -18.88 -21.18 -0.62
C ASN A 62 -18.77 -19.73 -1.08
N PHE A 63 -19.72 -19.33 -1.92
CA PHE A 63 -19.78 -17.97 -2.49
C PHE A 63 -19.98 -16.88 -1.42
N GLY A 64 -20.57 -17.20 -0.27
CA GLY A 64 -20.76 -16.26 0.83
C GLY A 64 -19.45 -15.84 1.48
N ASP A 65 -18.60 -16.81 1.82
CA ASP A 65 -17.29 -16.53 2.40
C ASP A 65 -16.31 -15.97 1.36
N ALA A 66 -16.40 -16.44 0.11
CA ALA A 66 -15.67 -15.85 -1.00
C ALA A 66 -15.97 -14.35 -1.14
N ARG A 67 -17.26 -13.99 -1.08
CA ARG A 67 -17.69 -12.59 -1.19
C ARG A 67 -17.16 -11.73 -0.05
N ARG A 68 -17.19 -12.24 1.20
CA ARG A 68 -16.60 -11.54 2.35
C ARG A 68 -15.10 -11.32 2.17
N ALA A 69 -14.39 -12.34 1.69
CA ALA A 69 -12.96 -12.24 1.42
C ALA A 69 -12.65 -11.22 0.31
N ILE A 70 -13.42 -11.23 -0.79
CA ILE A 70 -13.33 -10.25 -1.87
C ILE A 70 -13.60 -8.82 -1.36
N GLN A 71 -14.64 -8.63 -0.54
CA GLN A 71 -14.96 -7.32 0.03
C GLN A 71 -13.85 -6.80 0.94
N ARG A 72 -13.22 -7.66 1.76
CA ARG A 72 -12.04 -7.28 2.53
C ARG A 72 -10.91 -6.81 1.62
N ALA A 73 -10.62 -7.55 0.56
CA ALA A 73 -9.59 -7.17 -0.42
C ALA A 73 -9.91 -5.83 -1.11
N GLN A 74 -11.16 -5.55 -1.43
CA GLN A 74 -11.59 -4.27 -2.01
C GLN A 74 -11.40 -3.09 -1.06
N VAL A 75 -11.71 -3.26 0.23
CA VAL A 75 -11.53 -2.21 1.25
C VAL A 75 -10.05 -1.87 1.39
N VAL A 76 -9.19 -2.87 1.57
CA VAL A 76 -7.74 -2.68 1.72
C VAL A 76 -7.13 -2.08 0.45
N GLY A 77 -7.48 -2.62 -0.72
CA GLY A 77 -7.00 -2.10 -2.00
C GLY A 77 -7.47 -0.68 -2.30
N GLY A 78 -8.68 -0.31 -1.89
CA GLY A 78 -9.21 1.04 -2.01
C GLY A 78 -8.40 2.04 -1.18
N GLN A 79 -8.09 1.69 0.08
CA GLN A 79 -7.25 2.51 0.94
C GLN A 79 -5.82 2.65 0.39
N LEU A 80 -5.22 1.54 -0.07
CA LEU A 80 -3.91 1.54 -0.70
C LEU A 80 -3.89 2.46 -1.93
N GLN A 81 -4.91 2.38 -2.79
CA GLN A 81 -5.01 3.23 -3.97
C GLN A 81 -5.06 4.72 -3.61
N VAL A 82 -5.87 5.10 -2.62
CA VAL A 82 -5.98 6.49 -2.17
C VAL A 82 -4.62 6.99 -1.68
N ARG A 83 -3.93 6.20 -0.83
CA ARG A 83 -2.58 6.52 -0.34
C ARG A 83 -1.57 6.67 -1.49
N LEU A 84 -1.61 5.79 -2.49
CA LEU A 84 -0.72 5.88 -3.65
C LEU A 84 -0.99 7.13 -4.50
N ARG A 85 -2.26 7.53 -4.68
CA ARG A 85 -2.61 8.78 -5.37
C ARG A 85 -2.13 10.01 -4.60
N GLU A 86 -2.34 10.04 -3.29
CA GLU A 86 -1.86 11.11 -2.42
C GLU A 86 -0.34 11.24 -2.42
N ALA A 87 0.38 10.11 -2.57
CA ALA A 87 1.83 10.07 -2.71
C ALA A 87 2.34 10.42 -4.12
N GLY A 88 1.46 10.72 -5.08
CA GLY A 88 1.83 11.03 -6.48
C GLY A 88 2.26 9.81 -7.30
N LEU A 89 2.07 8.59 -6.80
CA LEU A 89 2.45 7.34 -7.46
C LEU A 89 1.32 6.85 -8.40
N ALA A 90 1.02 7.65 -9.43
CA ALA A 90 -0.10 7.42 -10.34
C ALA A 90 -0.07 6.05 -11.03
N ASP A 91 1.11 5.59 -11.47
CA ASP A 91 1.26 4.28 -12.14
C ASP A 91 0.90 3.12 -11.20
N ARG A 92 1.38 3.17 -9.94
CA ARG A 92 1.06 2.15 -8.94
C ARG A 92 -0.41 2.20 -8.54
N ALA A 93 -0.98 3.40 -8.37
CA ALA A 93 -2.41 3.57 -8.10
C ALA A 93 -3.28 3.04 -9.25
N GLY A 94 -2.83 3.19 -10.51
CA GLY A 94 -3.46 2.63 -11.70
C GLY A 94 -3.41 1.10 -11.71
N ALA A 95 -2.27 0.52 -11.33
CA ALA A 95 -2.15 -0.93 -11.20
C ALA A 95 -3.09 -1.50 -10.12
N VAL A 96 -3.19 -0.85 -8.96
CA VAL A 96 -4.16 -1.21 -7.90
C VAL A 96 -5.60 -1.01 -8.39
N GLN A 97 -5.89 0.02 -9.20
CA GLN A 97 -7.22 0.18 -9.81
C GLN A 97 -7.60 -1.03 -10.66
N THR A 98 -6.68 -1.54 -11.46
CA THR A 98 -6.91 -2.72 -12.29
C THR A 98 -7.26 -3.93 -11.44
N VAL A 99 -6.56 -4.15 -10.32
CA VAL A 99 -6.88 -5.22 -9.35
C VAL A 99 -8.27 -5.03 -8.77
N LEU A 100 -8.62 -3.82 -8.34
CA LEU A 100 -9.94 -3.50 -7.78
C LEU A 100 -11.08 -3.73 -8.77
N THR A 101 -10.88 -3.41 -10.05
CA THR A 101 -11.86 -3.67 -11.10
C THR A 101 -12.10 -5.17 -11.27
N ARG A 102 -11.05 -5.99 -11.21
CA ARG A 102 -11.17 -7.46 -11.29
C ARG A 102 -11.83 -8.05 -10.04
N LEU A 103 -11.53 -7.51 -8.86
CA LEU A 103 -12.21 -7.87 -7.61
C LEU A 103 -13.71 -7.52 -7.64
N ALA A 104 -14.09 -6.39 -8.24
CA ALA A 104 -15.50 -6.01 -8.39
C ALA A 104 -16.25 -6.97 -9.32
N GLU A 105 -15.59 -7.40 -10.40
CA GLU A 105 -16.13 -8.44 -11.28
C GLU A 105 -16.30 -9.78 -10.55
N ALA A 106 -15.31 -10.19 -9.77
CA ALA A 106 -15.37 -11.40 -8.96
C ALA A 106 -16.51 -11.34 -7.90
N ASP A 107 -16.75 -10.18 -7.25
CA ASP A 107 -17.88 -10.00 -6.32
C ASP A 107 -19.22 -10.17 -7.04
N ARG A 108 -19.35 -9.57 -8.23
CA ARG A 108 -20.56 -9.65 -9.06
C ARG A 108 -20.85 -11.10 -9.46
N LEU A 109 -19.84 -11.81 -9.97
CA LEU A 109 -19.96 -13.22 -10.36
C LEU A 109 -20.23 -14.12 -9.16
N SER A 110 -19.59 -13.86 -8.03
CA SER A 110 -19.86 -14.58 -6.78
C SER A 110 -21.29 -14.37 -6.29
N GLY A 111 -21.82 -13.15 -6.43
CA GLY A 111 -23.21 -12.83 -6.13
C GLY A 111 -24.21 -13.52 -7.08
N ALA A 112 -23.80 -13.79 -8.31
CA ALA A 112 -24.56 -14.58 -9.29
C ALA A 112 -24.40 -16.09 -9.11
N LEU A 113 -23.59 -16.55 -8.13
CA LEU A 113 -23.21 -17.95 -7.93
C LEU A 113 -22.58 -18.58 -9.19
N ASP A 114 -21.88 -17.74 -9.96
CA ASP A 114 -21.24 -18.15 -11.20
C ASP A 114 -19.86 -18.75 -10.92
N GLY A 115 -19.59 -19.94 -11.44
CA GLY A 115 -18.30 -20.63 -11.29
C GLY A 115 -17.12 -19.86 -11.90
N THR A 116 -17.38 -18.96 -12.86
CA THR A 116 -16.36 -18.06 -13.44
C THR A 116 -15.85 -17.03 -12.45
N ALA A 117 -16.49 -16.86 -11.28
CA ALA A 117 -15.97 -16.06 -10.18
C ALA A 117 -14.56 -16.49 -9.74
N ALA A 118 -14.26 -17.80 -9.82
CA ALA A 118 -12.94 -18.33 -9.47
C ALA A 118 -11.86 -17.85 -10.44
N GLU A 119 -12.17 -17.80 -11.73
CA GLU A 119 -11.28 -17.28 -12.77
C GLU A 119 -11.06 -15.77 -12.58
N ALA A 120 -12.12 -15.01 -12.31
CA ALA A 120 -12.00 -13.57 -12.04
C ALA A 120 -11.16 -13.28 -10.78
N ALA A 121 -11.28 -14.09 -9.73
CA ALA A 121 -10.44 -13.99 -8.54
C ALA A 121 -8.98 -14.38 -8.80
N ALA A 122 -8.73 -15.36 -9.67
CA ALA A 122 -7.38 -15.73 -10.11
C ALA A 122 -6.73 -14.62 -10.95
N ASP A 123 -7.48 -14.03 -11.88
CA ASP A 123 -7.05 -12.87 -12.67
C ASP A 123 -6.68 -11.67 -11.79
N ALA A 124 -7.49 -11.40 -10.76
CA ALA A 124 -7.21 -10.33 -9.81
C ALA A 124 -5.89 -10.58 -9.05
N LEU A 125 -5.62 -11.83 -8.67
CA LEU A 125 -4.37 -12.20 -8.03
C LEU A 125 -3.18 -12.05 -8.97
N GLY A 126 -3.28 -12.49 -10.23
CA GLY A 126 -2.23 -12.31 -11.23
C GLY A 126 -1.93 -10.83 -11.53
N ALA A 127 -2.97 -9.99 -11.58
CA ALA A 127 -2.82 -8.54 -11.69
C ALA A 127 -2.10 -7.94 -10.47
N LEU A 128 -2.41 -8.42 -9.26
CA LEU A 128 -1.75 -7.97 -8.04
C LEU A 128 -0.26 -8.36 -8.04
N GLU A 129 0.06 -9.61 -8.37
CA GLU A 129 1.44 -10.10 -8.42
C GLU A 129 2.30 -9.40 -9.47
N SER A 130 1.72 -9.05 -10.63
CA SER A 130 2.42 -8.29 -11.67
C SER A 130 2.58 -6.80 -11.33
N SER A 131 1.67 -6.24 -10.53
CA SER A 131 1.71 -4.83 -10.09
C SER A 131 2.73 -4.57 -8.98
N VAL A 132 3.08 -5.60 -8.21
CA VAL A 132 4.00 -5.50 -7.09
C VAL A 132 5.35 -5.99 -7.57
N PRO A 133 6.43 -5.19 -7.51
CA PRO A 133 7.76 -5.73 -7.73
C PRO A 133 8.01 -6.76 -6.63
N VAL A 134 7.86 -8.04 -6.98
CA VAL A 134 8.41 -9.13 -6.18
C VAL A 134 9.88 -8.81 -6.08
N ALA A 135 10.32 -8.38 -4.89
CA ALA A 135 11.73 -8.29 -4.60
C ALA A 135 12.27 -9.73 -4.71
N THR A 136 12.67 -10.10 -5.91
CA THR A 136 13.53 -11.25 -6.18
C THR A 136 14.72 -11.08 -5.27
N ARG A 137 14.75 -11.93 -4.25
CA ARG A 137 15.85 -12.04 -3.32
C ARG A 137 17.02 -12.73 -4.00
#